data_AF-A0A7C5X310-F1
#
_entry.id   AF-A0A7C5X310-F1
#
_cell.length_a   1.000
_cell.length_b   1.000
_cell.length_c   1.000
_cell.angle_alpha   90.00
_cell.angle_beta   90.00
_cell.angle_gamma   90.00
#
_symmetry.space_group_name_H-M   'P 1'
#
loop_
_entity.id
_entity.type
_entity.pdbx_description
1 polymer ?
#
loop_
_entity_poly.entity_id
_entity_poly.type
_entity_poly.pdbx_seq_one_letter_code
_entity_poly.pdbx_strand_id
1 'polypeptide(L)'
;MPLWKCSVCNYIYEGTEPPANCPKCGAPREKFSKLSEEEERLVLRSRYTNALHMEAYTLLQRLVEIAEKGIQDNLDPPCVKIFSEVKEFSLTAMQKIKAELETHMKKGKWG
;
A
#
# COMPACT_ATOMS: atom_id res chain seq x y z
N MET A 1 -19.02 8.92 -2.90
CA MET A 1 -19.70 8.73 -4.21
C MET A 1 -19.75 7.23 -4.51
N PRO A 2 -20.62 6.71 -5.41
CA PRO A 2 -20.65 5.27 -5.65
C PRO A 2 -19.35 4.78 -6.29
N LEU A 3 -19.00 3.51 -6.03
CA LEU A 3 -17.80 2.89 -6.58
C LEU A 3 -18.14 1.91 -7.70
N TRP A 4 -17.36 1.98 -8.76
CA TRP A 4 -17.51 1.16 -9.96
C TRP A 4 -16.25 0.33 -10.18
N LYS A 5 -16.38 -0.99 -10.23
CA LYS A 5 -15.27 -1.91 -10.43
C LYS A 5 -15.23 -2.43 -11.86
N CYS A 6 -14.10 -2.29 -12.54
CA CYS A 6 -13.86 -2.92 -13.83
C CYS A 6 -13.74 -4.44 -13.66
N SER A 7 -14.62 -5.21 -14.30
CA SER A 7 -14.61 -6.68 -14.31
C SER A 7 -13.40 -7.30 -15.00
N VAL A 8 -12.69 -6.53 -15.85
CA VAL A 8 -11.51 -7.02 -16.59
C VAL A 8 -10.23 -6.92 -15.76
N CYS A 9 -10.00 -5.78 -15.10
CA CYS A 9 -8.70 -5.48 -14.47
C CYS A 9 -8.78 -5.08 -12.99
N ASN A 10 -9.99 -5.13 -12.42
CA ASN A 10 -10.31 -4.73 -11.04
C ASN A 10 -10.13 -3.24 -10.72
N TYR A 11 -9.91 -2.34 -11.69
CA TYR A 11 -9.83 -0.90 -11.38
C TYR A 11 -11.13 -0.39 -10.72
N ILE A 12 -11.02 0.36 -9.62
CA ILE A 12 -12.16 1.01 -8.95
C ILE A 12 -12.17 2.49 -9.29
N TYR A 13 -13.26 2.93 -9.92
CA TYR A 13 -13.57 4.33 -10.15
C TYR A 13 -14.57 4.85 -9.11
N GLU A 14 -14.36 6.05 -8.59
CA GLU A 14 -15.31 6.74 -7.71
C GLU A 14 -15.99 7.88 -8.47
N GLY A 15 -17.32 7.84 -8.57
CA GLY A 15 -18.10 8.87 -9.24
C GLY A 15 -19.52 8.45 -9.53
N THR A 16 -20.35 9.38 -9.99
CA THR A 16 -21.78 9.13 -10.28
C THR A 16 -22.00 8.05 -11.33
N GLU A 17 -21.17 8.03 -12.38
CA GLU A 17 -21.20 7.06 -13.47
C GLU A 17 -19.77 6.60 -13.83
N PRO A 18 -19.57 5.37 -14.34
CA PRO A 18 -18.25 4.89 -14.74
C PRO A 18 -17.73 5.64 -15.99
N PRO A 19 -16.39 5.71 -16.20
CA PRO A 19 -15.81 6.34 -17.38
C PRO A 19 -16.18 5.57 -18.66
N ALA A 20 -16.05 6.22 -19.82
CA ALA A 20 -16.32 5.60 -21.12
C ALA A 20 -15.37 4.40 -21.39
N ASN A 21 -14.10 4.54 -21.00
CA ASN A 21 -13.10 3.48 -21.07
C ASN A 21 -12.36 3.39 -19.73
N CYS A 22 -12.00 2.17 -19.33
CA CYS A 22 -11.20 1.94 -18.14
C CYS A 22 -9.79 2.54 -18.30
N PRO A 23 -9.32 3.42 -17.40
CA PRO A 23 -7.99 4.05 -17.51
C PRO A 23 -6.83 3.06 -17.45
N LYS A 24 -7.03 1.89 -16.81
CA LYS A 24 -5.99 0.86 -16.64
C LYS A 24 -5.88 -0.10 -17.82
N CYS A 25 -6.99 -0.51 -18.42
CA CYS A 25 -7.01 -1.59 -19.43
C CYS A 25 -7.77 -1.27 -20.72
N GLY A 26 -8.37 -0.09 -20.85
CA GLY A 26 -9.12 0.34 -22.04
C GLY A 26 -10.51 -0.28 -22.22
N ALA A 27 -10.89 -1.27 -21.39
CA ALA A 27 -12.21 -1.92 -21.46
C ALA A 27 -13.36 -0.89 -21.42
N PRO A 28 -14.45 -1.11 -22.19
CA PRO A 28 -15.51 -0.14 -22.31
C PRO A 28 -16.37 -0.08 -21.04
N ARG A 29 -17.18 0.98 -20.92
CA ARG A 29 -18.01 1.30 -19.75
C ARG A 29 -18.85 0.13 -19.24
N GLU A 30 -19.39 -0.70 -20.12
CA GLU A 30 -20.26 -1.83 -19.81
C GLU A 30 -19.52 -2.94 -19.02
N LYS A 31 -18.18 -2.90 -18.98
CA LYS A 31 -17.38 -3.80 -18.15
C LYS A 31 -17.26 -3.33 -16.71
N PHE A 32 -17.86 -2.19 -16.32
CA PHE A 32 -17.94 -1.76 -14.94
C PHE A 32 -19.20 -2.28 -14.25
N SER A 33 -19.02 -2.79 -13.03
CA SER A 33 -20.11 -3.14 -12.13
C SER A 33 -20.09 -2.21 -10.92
N LYS A 34 -21.25 -1.67 -10.53
CA LYS A 34 -21.40 -0.92 -9.28
C LYS A 34 -21.18 -1.87 -8.09
N LEU A 35 -20.43 -1.43 -7.09
CA LEU A 35 -20.22 -2.19 -5.86
C LEU A 35 -21.46 -2.09 -4.94
N SER A 36 -21.70 -3.14 -4.16
CA SER A 36 -22.66 -3.12 -3.07
C SER A 36 -22.17 -2.23 -1.92
N GLU A 37 -23.07 -1.80 -1.04
CA GLU A 37 -22.68 -0.97 0.12
C GLU A 37 -21.66 -1.65 1.04
N GLU A 38 -21.72 -2.98 1.17
CA GLU A 38 -20.76 -3.76 1.95
C GLU A 38 -19.38 -3.77 1.29
N GLU A 39 -19.32 -4.00 -0.02
CA GLU A 39 -18.08 -3.94 -0.79
C GLU A 39 -17.48 -2.53 -0.78
N GLU A 40 -18.30 -1.49 -0.93
CA GLU A 40 -17.86 -0.08 -0.86
C GLU A 40 -17.23 0.21 0.50
N ARG A 41 -17.89 -0.18 1.60
CA ARG A 41 -17.37 0.01 2.95
C ARG A 41 -16.05 -0.73 3.15
N LEU A 42 -15.94 -1.96 2.65
CA LEU A 42 -14.72 -2.75 2.75
C LEU A 42 -13.57 -2.09 1.98
N VAL A 43 -13.81 -1.64 0.75
CA VAL A 43 -12.82 -0.94 -0.08
C VAL A 43 -12.34 0.33 0.60
N LEU A 44 -13.26 1.19 1.04
CA LEU A 44 -12.90 2.46 1.69
C LEU A 44 -12.12 2.25 2.99
N ARG A 45 -12.50 1.26 3.79
CA ARG A 45 -11.77 0.95 5.02
C ARG A 45 -10.38 0.36 4.74
N SER A 46 -10.28 -0.47 3.70
CA SER A 46 -9.01 -1.06 3.27
C SER A 46 -8.06 0.01 2.73
N ARG A 47 -8.54 0.95 1.91
CA ARG A 47 -7.79 2.11 1.40
C ARG A 47 -7.05 2.85 2.49
N TYR A 48 -7.76 3.17 3.56
CA TYR A 48 -7.20 3.94 4.67
C TYR A 48 -6.03 3.20 5.32
N THR A 49 -6.23 1.96 5.75
CA THR A 49 -5.17 1.19 6.42
C THR A 49 -4.03 0.84 5.47
N ASN A 50 -4.33 0.53 4.21
CA ASN A 50 -3.31 0.27 3.18
C ASN A 50 -2.43 1.52 2.95
N ALA A 51 -3.03 2.70 2.87
CA ALA A 51 -2.30 3.97 2.75
C ALA A 51 -1.38 4.20 3.96
N LEU A 52 -1.88 4.00 5.18
CA LEU A 52 -1.05 4.09 6.39
C LEU A 52 0.13 3.11 6.38
N HIS A 53 -0.06 1.88 5.88
CA HIS A 53 1.03 0.93 5.70
C HIS A 53 2.07 1.42 4.69
N MET A 54 1.64 2.05 3.59
CA MET A 54 2.55 2.63 2.59
C MET A 54 3.33 3.83 3.13
N GLU A 55 2.67 4.69 3.91
CA GLU A 55 3.32 5.81 4.60
C GLU A 55 4.36 5.31 5.62
N ALA A 56 3.97 4.34 6.46
CA ALA A 56 4.89 3.72 7.40
C ALA A 56 6.08 3.06 6.68
N TYR A 57 5.83 2.33 5.58
CA TYR A 57 6.88 1.73 4.77
C TYR A 57 7.88 2.77 4.24
N THR A 58 7.38 3.92 3.76
CA THR A 58 8.20 5.02 3.26
C THR A 58 9.10 5.59 4.36
N LEU A 59 8.57 5.76 5.58
CA LEU A 59 9.36 6.22 6.72
C LEU A 59 10.43 5.20 7.12
N LEU A 60 10.11 3.90 7.08
CA LEU A 60 11.07 2.83 7.35
C LEU A 60 12.20 2.80 6.30
N GLN A 61 11.90 3.03 5.02
CA GLN A 61 12.94 3.19 3.99
C GLN A 61 13.86 4.36 4.32
N ARG A 62 13.30 5.50 4.73
CA ARG A 62 14.10 6.65 5.16
C ARG A 62 14.96 6.35 6.37
N LEU A 63 14.46 5.58 7.34
CA LEU A 63 15.24 5.12 8.49
C LEU A 63 16.41 4.22 8.08
N VAL A 64 16.21 3.33 7.09
CA VAL A 64 17.31 2.53 6.52
C VAL A 64 18.40 3.42 5.92
N GLU A 65 18.03 4.42 5.11
CA GLU A 65 19.00 5.35 4.52
C GLU A 65 19.80 6.13 5.59
N ILE A 66 19.12 6.57 6.66
CA ILE A 66 19.76 7.27 7.78
C ILE A 66 20.71 6.32 8.52
N ALA A 67 20.26 5.10 8.79
CA ALA A 67 21.06 4.09 9.46
C ALA A 67 22.31 3.71 8.66
N GLU A 68 22.20 3.58 7.35
CA GLU A 68 23.33 3.31 6.47
C GLU A 68 24.36 4.43 6.48
N LYS A 69 23.91 5.69 6.44
CA LYS A 69 24.80 6.85 6.60
C LYS A 69 25.50 6.86 7.95
N GLY A 70 24.78 6.54 9.02
CA GLY A 70 25.35 6.46 10.38
C GLY A 70 26.38 5.33 10.54
N ILE A 71 26.12 4.16 9.95
CA ILE A 71 27.09 3.05 9.89
C ILE A 71 28.33 3.48 9.10
N GLN A 72 28.14 4.15 7.95
CA GLN A 72 29.24 4.60 7.10
C GLN A 72 30.11 5.67 7.76
N ASP A 73 29.51 6.58 8.54
CA ASP A 73 30.22 7.61 9.31
C ASP A 73 31.18 6.98 10.34
N ASN A 74 30.81 5.82 10.91
CA ASN A 74 31.69 4.97 11.73
C ASN A 74 32.42 5.71 12.86
N LEU A 75 31.71 6.58 13.58
CA LEU A 75 32.25 7.38 14.68
C LEU A 75 32.86 6.50 15.81
N ASP A 76 32.07 5.55 16.31
CA ASP A 76 32.48 4.60 17.34
C ASP A 76 31.64 3.30 17.31
N PRO A 77 32.11 2.20 17.93
CA PRO A 77 31.42 0.91 17.88
C PRO A 77 29.99 0.94 18.47
N PRO A 78 29.71 1.58 19.62
CA PRO A 78 28.34 1.77 20.10
C PRO A 78 27.40 2.47 19.11
N CYS A 79 27.84 3.57 18.47
CA CYS A 79 27.05 4.27 17.46
C CYS A 79 26.73 3.37 16.25
N VAL A 80 27.73 2.67 15.72
CA VAL A 80 27.54 1.73 14.60
C VAL A 80 26.57 0.61 14.99
N LYS A 81 26.65 0.11 16.22
CA LYS A 81 25.73 -0.91 16.73
C LYS A 81 24.28 -0.40 16.72
N ILE A 82 24.02 0.80 17.24
CA ILE A 82 22.67 1.40 17.25
C ILE A 82 22.13 1.54 15.83
N PHE A 83 22.92 2.08 14.90
CA PHE A 83 22.47 2.22 13.51
C PHE A 83 22.23 0.86 12.84
N SER A 84 23.03 -0.16 13.14
CA SER A 84 22.81 -1.53 12.65
C SER A 84 21.48 -2.11 13.15
N GLU A 85 21.17 -1.91 14.44
CA GLU A 85 19.88 -2.33 15.03
C GLU A 85 18.69 -1.59 14.40
N VAL A 86 18.80 -0.27 14.18
CA VAL A 86 17.77 0.54 13.51
C VAL A 86 17.52 0.04 12.09
N LYS A 87 18.59 -0.27 11.35
CA LYS A 87 18.50 -0.83 9.99
C LYS A 87 17.77 -2.18 10.00
N GLU A 88 18.17 -3.11 10.87
CA GLU A 88 17.55 -4.43 10.98
C GLU A 88 16.07 -4.36 11.37
N PHE A 89 15.75 -3.52 12.37
CA PHE A 89 14.38 -3.25 12.77
C PHE A 89 13.54 -2.77 11.59
N SER A 90 14.05 -1.78 10.86
CA SER A 90 13.33 -1.16 9.76
C SER A 90 13.05 -2.14 8.63
N LEU A 91 14.06 -2.93 8.24
CA LEU A 91 13.92 -3.98 7.23
C LEU A 91 12.91 -5.04 7.67
N THR A 92 12.95 -5.48 8.93
CA THR A 92 12.01 -6.47 9.46
C THR A 92 10.57 -5.94 9.46
N ALA A 93 10.36 -4.71 9.93
CA ALA A 93 9.05 -4.07 9.91
C ALA A 93 8.50 -3.91 8.48
N MET A 94 9.36 -3.55 7.53
CA MET A 94 9.01 -3.49 6.10
C MET A 94 8.52 -4.84 5.56
N GLN A 95 9.16 -5.95 5.93
CA GLN A 95 8.70 -7.29 5.51
C GLN A 95 7.35 -7.67 6.15
N LYS A 96 7.13 -7.32 7.42
CA LYS A 96 5.83 -7.54 8.10
C LYS A 96 4.70 -6.79 7.39
N ILE A 97 4.93 -5.53 7.00
CA ILE A 97 3.97 -4.74 6.24
C ILE A 97 3.65 -5.41 4.89
N LYS A 98 4.67 -5.85 4.15
CA LYS A 98 4.48 -6.55 2.88
C LYS A 98 3.65 -7.83 3.02
N ALA A 99 3.92 -8.63 4.05
CA ALA A 99 3.17 -9.85 4.34
C ALA A 99 1.69 -9.58 4.65
N GLU A 100 1.40 -8.53 5.42
CA GLU A 100 0.01 -8.15 5.71
C GLU A 100 -0.71 -7.61 4.46
N LEU A 101 -0.05 -6.77 3.67
CA LEU A 101 -0.63 -6.27 2.41
C LEU A 101 -0.92 -7.43 1.43
N GLU A 102 -0.08 -8.47 1.37
CA GLU A 102 -0.37 -9.67 0.59
C GLU A 102 -1.64 -10.39 1.08
N THR A 103 -1.79 -10.49 2.40
CA THR A 103 -2.99 -11.05 3.03
C THR A 103 -4.23 -10.22 2.72
N HIS A 104 -4.13 -8.88 2.73
CA HIS A 104 -5.22 -7.99 2.34
C HIS A 104 -5.67 -8.26 0.89
N MET A 105 -4.72 -8.34 -0.05
CA MET A 105 -5.02 -8.59 -1.46
C MET A 105 -5.73 -9.94 -1.66
N LYS A 106 -5.26 -11.01 -1.01
CA LYS A 106 -5.91 -12.34 -1.08
C LYS A 106 -7.32 -12.36 -0.51
N LYS A 107 -7.60 -11.55 0.51
CA LYS A 107 -8.89 -11.51 1.21
C LYS A 107 -9.90 -10.52 0.62
N GLY A 108 -9.65 -9.99 -0.58
CA GLY A 108 -10.59 -9.03 -1.17
C GLY A 108 -10.53 -7.64 -0.53
N LYS A 109 -9.62 -7.39 0.42
CA LYS A 109 -9.38 -6.09 1.08
C LYS A 109 -8.46 -5.21 0.23
N TRP A 110 -8.76 -5.16 -1.07
CA TRP A 110 -8.00 -4.39 -2.04
C TRP A 110 -8.78 -3.11 -2.31
N GLY A 111 -8.07 -2.00 -2.19
CA GLY A 111 -8.62 -0.66 -2.17
C GLY A 111 -7.50 0.30 -1.96
#